data_AF-A0A6P2KTC2-F1
#
_entry.id   AF-A0A6P2KTC2-F1
#
_cell.length_a   1.000
_cell.length_b   1.000
_cell.length_c   1.000
_cell.angle_alpha   90.00
_cell.angle_beta   90.00
_cell.angle_gamma   90.00
#
_symmetry.space_group_name_H-M   'P 1'
#
loop_
_entity.id
_entity.type
_entity.pdbx_description
1 polymer ?
#
loop_
_entity_poly.entity_id
_entity_poly.type
_entity_poly.pdbx_seq_one_letter_code
_entity_poly.pdbx_strand_id
1 'polypeptide(L)'
;MQPHGRLLEAAGVGDGQQRGGLLRIEWLKQTIPETLTDIQRAARFYYLQKSCFGAKLEGQTFGTATTTPPGLNLLRIEEELSAAHLRLANTFIERLDWAACIDRYDRSHTLFYLDPPYYETEGYGVSFPFAEYEKMAAKLRAIKGHAIVSLNDHPDIRRVFDGFHIETVPIQYTVGGGGRAAERNELIIFSWDDAAQPVGLF
;
A
#
# COMPACT_ATOMS: atom_id res chain seq x y z
N MET A 1 -10.42 8.01 61.05
CA MET A 1 -9.48 6.92 60.69
C MET A 1 -9.74 6.60 59.21
N GLN A 2 -9.09 7.34 58.31
CA GLN A 2 -9.24 7.20 56.86
C GLN A 2 -7.94 6.63 56.27
N PRO A 3 -8.01 5.71 55.29
CA PRO A 3 -6.85 5.04 54.76
C PRO A 3 -6.12 5.90 53.70
N HIS A 4 -4.81 5.71 53.67
CA HIS A 4 -3.82 6.32 52.80
C HIS A 4 -4.13 6.12 51.30
N GLY A 5 -4.20 7.23 50.55
CA GLY A 5 -4.02 7.26 49.10
C GLY A 5 -2.68 7.90 48.77
N ARG A 6 -1.65 7.07 48.53
CA ARG A 6 -0.31 7.50 48.09
C ARG A 6 -0.41 7.81 46.58
N LEU A 7 -0.41 9.09 46.22
CA LEU A 7 -0.16 9.54 44.85
C LEU A 7 1.32 9.23 44.53
N LEU A 8 1.55 8.19 43.74
CA LEU A 8 2.81 7.97 43.04
C LEU A 8 2.81 8.89 41.82
N GLU A 9 3.56 9.99 41.91
CA GLU A 9 4.05 10.73 40.74
C GLU A 9 4.87 9.77 39.86
N ALA A 10 4.26 9.30 38.78
CA ALA A 10 4.99 8.78 37.63
C ALA A 10 5.22 9.95 36.66
N ALA A 11 6.25 10.74 36.91
CA ALA A 11 6.79 11.69 35.94
C ALA A 11 7.39 10.90 34.77
N GLY A 12 6.54 10.51 33.83
CA GLY A 12 6.95 9.88 32.58
C GLY A 12 7.61 10.90 31.65
N VAL A 13 8.86 10.63 31.28
CA VAL A 13 9.65 11.32 30.25
C VAL A 13 9.06 11.03 28.85
N GLY A 14 7.79 11.36 28.63
CA GLY A 14 7.05 11.03 27.41
C GLY A 14 6.32 12.21 26.76
N ASP A 15 6.06 13.29 27.49
CA ASP A 15 5.17 14.37 27.02
C ASP A 15 5.84 15.29 25.98
N GLY A 16 7.16 15.54 26.09
CA GLY A 16 7.89 16.45 25.19
C GLY A 16 8.12 15.90 23.78
N GLN A 17 8.48 14.61 23.65
CA GLN A 17 8.71 13.96 22.36
C GLN A 17 7.40 13.79 21.57
N GLN A 18 6.31 13.49 22.28
CA GLN A 18 4.98 13.32 21.67
C GLN A 18 4.36 14.66 21.26
N ARG A 19 4.45 15.71 22.08
CA ARG A 19 4.00 17.06 21.69
C ARG A 19 4.82 17.65 20.53
N GLY A 20 6.14 17.43 20.51
CA GLY A 20 7.01 17.86 19.42
C GLY A 20 6.71 17.14 18.09
N GLY A 21 6.41 15.84 18.14
CA GLY A 21 6.00 15.06 16.97
C GLY A 21 4.63 15.48 16.42
N LEU A 22 3.66 15.73 17.30
CA LEU A 22 2.33 16.21 16.93
C LEU A 22 2.37 17.57 16.22
N LEU A 23 3.11 18.54 16.77
CA LEU A 23 3.29 19.87 16.16
C LEU A 23 4.02 19.78 14.81
N ARG A 24 5.02 18.90 14.69
CA ARG A 24 5.78 18.74 13.44
C ARG A 24 4.95 18.10 12.32
N ILE A 25 4.07 17.15 12.63
CA ILE A 25 3.15 16.57 11.64
C ILE A 25 2.16 17.60 11.14
N GLU A 26 1.55 18.37 12.05
CA GLU A 26 0.60 19.41 11.68
C GLU A 26 1.26 20.50 10.82
N TRP A 27 2.47 20.93 11.19
CA TRP A 27 3.25 21.88 10.41
C TRP A 27 3.65 21.36 9.02
N LEU A 28 4.09 20.09 8.94
CA LEU A 28 4.43 19.48 7.66
C LEU A 28 3.19 19.32 6.77
N LYS A 29 2.03 18.95 7.31
CA LYS A 29 0.77 18.89 6.54
C LYS A 29 0.41 20.25 5.93
N GLN A 30 0.60 21.33 6.68
CA GLN A 30 0.33 22.70 6.23
C GLN A 30 1.37 23.25 5.24
N THR A 31 2.54 22.61 5.14
CA THR A 31 3.59 23.05 4.21
C THR A 31 3.17 22.78 2.75
N ILE A 32 3.20 23.84 1.93
CA ILE A 32 2.86 23.82 0.50
C ILE A 32 3.95 23.05 -0.29
N PRO A 33 3.66 21.84 -0.81
CA PRO A 33 4.66 20.98 -1.46
C PRO A 33 5.34 21.61 -2.70
N GLU A 34 4.65 22.50 -3.40
CA GLU A 34 5.10 23.13 -4.63
C GLU A 34 6.28 24.09 -4.38
N THR A 35 6.41 24.61 -3.17
CA THR A 35 7.50 25.51 -2.75
C THR A 35 8.78 24.78 -2.34
N LEU A 36 8.75 23.45 -2.25
CA LEU A 36 9.85 22.61 -1.78
C LEU A 36 10.65 22.03 -2.95
N THR A 37 11.93 21.72 -2.72
CA THR A 37 12.71 20.88 -3.64
C THR A 37 12.21 19.43 -3.62
N ASP A 38 12.58 18.62 -4.61
CA ASP A 38 12.21 17.20 -4.65
C ASP A 38 12.68 16.43 -3.40
N ILE A 39 13.90 16.72 -2.94
CA ILE A 39 14.47 16.09 -1.73
C ILE A 39 13.67 16.51 -0.49
N GLN A 40 13.28 17.78 -0.39
CA GLN A 40 12.48 18.27 0.73
C GLN A 40 11.07 17.68 0.71
N ARG A 41 10.45 17.54 -0.47
CA ARG A 41 9.17 16.83 -0.63
C ARG A 41 9.27 15.36 -0.22
N ALA A 42 10.33 14.67 -0.66
CA ALA A 42 10.56 13.26 -0.32
C ALA A 42 10.78 13.07 1.19
N ALA A 43 11.60 13.91 1.81
CA ALA A 43 11.83 13.89 3.25
C ALA A 43 10.53 14.18 4.05
N ARG A 44 9.73 15.16 3.60
CA ARG A 44 8.42 15.46 4.17
C ARG A 44 7.47 14.26 4.06
N PHE A 45 7.35 13.66 2.88
CA PHE A 45 6.50 12.49 2.66
C PHE A 45 6.91 11.30 3.54
N TYR A 46 8.22 10.99 3.59
CA TYR A 46 8.75 9.91 4.41
C TYR A 46 8.45 10.14 5.90
N TYR A 47 8.66 11.37 6.39
CA TYR A 47 8.37 11.72 7.79
C TYR A 47 6.88 11.54 8.12
N LEU A 48 5.99 12.03 7.26
CA LEU A 48 4.54 11.89 7.45
C LEU A 48 4.15 10.40 7.45
N GLN A 49 4.61 9.60 6.50
CA GLN A 49 4.23 8.19 6.44
C GLN A 49 4.70 7.36 7.62
N LYS A 50 5.94 7.58 8.09
CA LYS A 50 6.49 6.85 9.24
C LYS A 50 5.87 7.25 10.58
N SER A 51 5.24 8.43 10.63
CA SER A 51 4.66 8.96 11.86
C SER A 51 3.13 8.82 11.95
N CYS A 52 2.45 8.45 10.85
CA CYS A 52 1.00 8.33 10.81
C CYS A 52 0.51 6.90 11.08
N PHE A 53 -0.61 6.79 11.81
CA PHE A 53 -1.28 5.52 12.07
C PHE A 53 -1.80 4.91 10.77
N GLY A 54 -1.44 3.66 10.51
CA GLY A 54 -1.88 2.91 9.33
C GLY A 54 -1.36 3.46 8.00
N ALA A 55 -0.36 4.37 8.02
CA ALA A 55 0.29 4.90 6.83
C ALA A 55 -0.71 5.39 5.75
N LYS A 56 -1.82 6.01 6.19
CA LYS A 56 -2.90 6.45 5.31
C LYS A 56 -2.46 7.65 4.46
N LEU A 57 -2.81 7.64 3.17
CA LEU A 57 -2.54 8.76 2.25
C LEU A 57 -3.39 9.99 2.60
N GLU A 58 -4.64 9.78 3.03
CA GLU A 58 -5.59 10.81 3.47
C GLU A 58 -6.05 10.58 4.92
N GLY A 59 -6.38 11.66 5.65
CA GLY A 59 -6.82 11.55 7.05
C GLY A 59 -5.70 11.14 8.03
N GLN A 60 -4.45 11.41 7.68
CA GLN A 60 -3.25 11.15 8.47
C GLN A 60 -3.41 11.60 9.93
N THR A 61 -3.37 10.65 10.86
CA THR A 61 -3.40 10.92 12.32
C THR A 61 -2.13 10.40 12.94
N PHE A 62 -1.56 11.12 13.92
CA PHE A 62 -0.34 10.65 14.58
C PHE A 62 -0.58 9.30 15.26
N GLY A 63 0.27 8.33 14.96
CA GLY A 63 0.21 7.02 15.59
C GLY A 63 0.69 7.09 17.03
N THR A 64 -0.23 7.08 17.99
CA THR A 64 0.09 6.90 19.41
C THR A 64 -0.07 5.44 19.78
N ALA A 65 1.03 4.77 20.15
CA ALA A 65 1.00 3.42 20.71
C ALA A 65 1.62 3.44 22.11
N THR A 66 0.95 2.80 23.08
CA THR A 66 1.47 2.62 24.44
C THR A 66 2.36 1.38 24.57
N THR A 67 2.33 0.50 23.56
CA THR A 67 3.01 -0.81 23.53
C THR A 67 4.14 -0.88 22.51
N THR A 68 4.34 0.16 21.70
CA THR A 68 5.29 0.15 20.58
C THR A 68 6.03 1.49 20.52
N PRO A 69 7.36 1.50 20.29
CA PRO A 69 8.12 2.74 20.18
C PRO A 69 7.61 3.61 19.01
N PRO A 70 7.87 4.94 19.03
CA PRO A 70 7.49 5.86 17.96
C PRO A 70 7.97 5.36 16.58
N GLY A 71 7.10 5.45 15.57
CA GLY A 71 7.33 4.82 14.25
C GLY A 71 8.52 5.36 13.45
N LEU A 72 9.02 6.57 13.75
CA LEU A 72 10.22 7.13 13.14
C LEU A 72 11.39 7.12 14.13
N ASN A 73 12.40 6.30 13.84
CA ASN A 73 13.67 6.31 14.55
C ASN A 73 14.76 6.90 13.66
N LEU A 74 15.12 8.17 13.91
CA LEU A 74 16.15 8.89 13.15
C LEU A 74 17.52 8.21 13.21
N LEU A 75 17.83 7.45 14.27
CA LEU A 75 19.10 6.73 14.39
C LEU A 75 19.16 5.48 13.50
N ARG A 76 18.02 4.99 13.01
CA ARG A 76 17.94 3.80 12.14
C ARG A 76 17.55 4.12 10.71
N ILE A 77 17.35 5.40 10.39
CA ILE A 77 16.93 5.82 9.05
C ILE A 77 17.95 5.40 7.98
N GLU A 78 19.23 5.41 8.30
CA GLU A 78 20.30 4.98 7.39
C GLU A 78 20.23 3.48 7.09
N GLU A 79 19.96 2.64 8.09
CA GLU A 79 19.77 1.20 7.91
C GLU A 79 18.57 0.91 7.00
N GLU A 80 17.43 1.57 7.26
CA GLU A 80 16.21 1.39 6.47
C GLU A 80 16.37 1.88 5.03
N LEU A 81 16.98 3.05 4.83
CA LEU A 81 17.23 3.60 3.50
C LEU A 81 18.24 2.76 2.73
N SER A 82 19.27 2.23 3.39
CA SER A 82 20.25 1.33 2.76
C SER A 82 19.59 0.03 2.31
N ALA A 83 18.73 -0.56 3.14
CA ALA A 83 17.99 -1.77 2.76
C ALA A 83 17.06 -1.52 1.57
N ALA A 84 16.35 -0.39 1.55
CA ALA A 84 15.51 0.02 0.42
C ALA A 84 16.33 0.26 -0.85
N HIS A 85 17.49 0.93 -0.72
CA HIS A 85 18.40 1.19 -1.83
C HIS A 85 18.89 -0.12 -2.47
N LEU A 86 19.34 -1.09 -1.68
CA LEU A 86 19.79 -2.39 -2.18
C LEU A 86 18.68 -3.13 -2.93
N ARG A 87 17.44 -3.08 -2.42
CA ARG A 87 16.28 -3.72 -3.06
C ARG A 87 15.90 -3.05 -4.39
N LEU A 88 16.05 -1.72 -4.47
CA LEU A 88 15.67 -0.92 -5.64
C LEU A 88 16.83 -0.65 -6.61
N ALA A 89 18.05 -1.11 -6.29
CA ALA A 89 19.26 -0.80 -7.06
C ALA A 89 19.17 -1.22 -8.53
N ASN A 90 18.40 -2.29 -8.81
CA ASN A 90 18.17 -2.81 -10.17
C ASN A 90 16.72 -2.58 -10.64
N THR A 91 16.07 -1.52 -10.16
CA THR A 91 14.68 -1.20 -10.47
C THR A 91 14.57 0.18 -11.12
N PHE A 92 13.85 0.24 -12.24
CA PHE A 92 13.40 1.52 -12.80
C PHE A 92 12.08 1.92 -12.16
N ILE A 93 12.00 3.15 -11.64
CA ILE A 93 10.78 3.71 -11.07
C ILE A 93 10.22 4.73 -12.05
N GLU A 94 9.02 4.45 -12.56
CA GLU A 94 8.34 5.27 -13.57
C GLU A 94 7.04 5.83 -12.98
N ARG A 95 6.77 7.10 -13.25
CA ARG A 95 5.49 7.75 -12.90
C ARG A 95 4.68 7.96 -14.16
N LEU A 96 4.06 6.88 -14.64
CA LEU A 96 3.29 6.83 -15.88
C LEU A 96 1.86 6.34 -15.61
N ASP A 97 0.96 6.60 -16.57
CA ASP A 97 -0.31 5.88 -16.66
C ASP A 97 -0.05 4.37 -16.81
N TRP A 98 -0.86 3.54 -16.14
CA TRP A 98 -0.65 2.10 -16.08
C TRP A 98 -0.67 1.46 -17.48
N ALA A 99 -1.54 1.92 -18.36
CA ALA A 99 -1.66 1.38 -19.71
C ALA A 99 -0.46 1.76 -20.57
N ALA A 100 0.03 2.98 -20.42
CA ALA A 100 1.25 3.44 -21.09
C ALA A 100 2.51 2.70 -20.59
N CYS A 101 2.54 2.35 -19.30
CA CYS A 101 3.61 1.53 -18.73
C CYS A 101 3.66 0.14 -19.39
N ILE A 102 2.50 -0.53 -19.51
CA ILE A 102 2.40 -1.82 -20.20
C ILE A 102 2.90 -1.69 -21.64
N ASP A 103 2.42 -0.70 -22.40
CA ASP A 103 2.80 -0.52 -23.80
C ASP A 103 4.31 -0.31 -23.99
N ARG A 104 4.96 0.36 -23.02
CA ARG A 104 6.41 0.60 -23.06
C ARG A 104 7.22 -0.68 -22.88
N TYR A 105 6.83 -1.53 -21.93
CA TYR A 105 7.60 -2.68 -21.48
C TYR A 105 7.11 -4.03 -22.03
N ASP A 106 6.04 -4.06 -22.83
CA ASP A 106 5.47 -5.31 -23.34
C ASP A 106 6.45 -6.04 -24.28
N ARG A 107 6.99 -7.15 -23.79
CA ARG A 107 7.90 -8.08 -24.48
C ARG A 107 7.49 -9.50 -24.09
N SER A 108 7.84 -10.48 -24.91
CA SER A 108 7.51 -11.89 -24.66
C SER A 108 8.06 -12.46 -23.35
N HIS A 109 9.08 -11.83 -22.76
CA HIS A 109 9.69 -12.23 -21.50
C HIS A 109 9.27 -11.34 -20.31
N THR A 110 8.37 -10.39 -20.51
CA THR A 110 7.92 -9.49 -19.45
C THR A 110 6.78 -10.14 -18.67
N LEU A 111 6.88 -10.12 -17.34
CA LEU A 111 5.78 -10.43 -16.43
C LEU A 111 5.29 -9.14 -15.79
N PHE A 112 4.02 -8.83 -15.97
CA PHE A 112 3.34 -7.72 -15.33
C PHE A 112 2.60 -8.21 -14.08
N TYR A 113 2.77 -7.52 -12.97
CA TYR A 113 1.93 -7.71 -11.79
C TYR A 113 1.11 -6.44 -11.59
N LEU A 114 -0.22 -6.58 -11.57
CA LEU A 114 -1.16 -5.48 -11.45
C LEU A 114 -1.95 -5.64 -10.15
N ASP A 115 -1.90 -4.61 -9.31
CA ASP A 115 -2.68 -4.50 -8.08
C ASP A 115 -3.50 -3.20 -8.12
N PRO A 116 -4.56 -3.12 -8.95
CA PRO A 116 -5.38 -1.93 -9.05
C PRO A 116 -6.20 -1.72 -7.77
N PRO A 117 -6.76 -0.51 -7.56
CA PRO A 117 -7.73 -0.29 -6.50
C PRO A 117 -8.83 -1.37 -6.52
N TYR A 118 -9.14 -1.96 -5.36
CA TYR A 118 -10.18 -2.99 -5.27
C TYR A 118 -11.56 -2.37 -5.56
N TYR A 119 -12.36 -3.09 -6.35
CA TYR A 119 -13.65 -2.59 -6.81
C TYR A 119 -14.61 -2.42 -5.65
N GLU A 120 -15.33 -1.29 -5.64
CA GLU A 120 -16.26 -0.87 -4.56
C GLU A 120 -15.65 -0.87 -3.14
N THR A 121 -14.32 -0.79 -3.04
CA THR A 121 -13.64 -0.72 -1.74
C THR A 121 -13.14 0.70 -1.50
N GLU A 122 -13.48 1.28 -0.34
CA GLU A 122 -13.00 2.59 0.07
C GLU A 122 -11.50 2.54 0.39
N GLY A 123 -10.74 3.60 0.08
CA GLY A 123 -9.42 3.82 0.70
C GLY A 123 -8.25 4.15 -0.23
N TYR A 124 -8.43 4.12 -1.56
CA TYR A 124 -7.32 4.38 -2.47
C TYR A 124 -7.10 5.87 -2.81
N GLY A 125 -8.03 6.76 -2.45
CA GLY A 125 -7.90 8.21 -2.67
C GLY A 125 -7.85 8.66 -4.15
N VAL A 126 -7.94 7.72 -5.09
CA VAL A 126 -7.92 7.96 -6.54
C VAL A 126 -9.16 7.35 -7.15
N SER A 127 -9.86 8.11 -8.00
CA SER A 127 -11.02 7.60 -8.73
C SER A 127 -10.56 6.58 -9.77
N PHE A 128 -10.99 5.34 -9.63
CA PHE A 128 -10.75 4.26 -10.59
C PHE A 128 -12.11 3.73 -11.09
N PRO A 129 -12.66 4.31 -12.18
CA PRO A 129 -13.99 3.96 -12.65
C PRO A 129 -14.00 2.55 -13.24
N PHE A 130 -15.17 1.92 -13.28
CA PHE A 130 -15.31 0.54 -13.74
C PHE A 130 -14.72 0.29 -15.14
N ALA A 131 -14.82 1.28 -16.03
CA ALA A 131 -14.26 1.25 -17.39
C ALA A 131 -12.73 1.02 -17.43
N GLU A 132 -11.99 1.34 -16.37
CA GLU A 132 -10.55 1.04 -16.32
C GLU A 132 -10.29 -0.47 -16.16
N TYR A 133 -11.16 -1.23 -15.46
CA TYR A 133 -11.04 -2.69 -15.42
C TYR A 133 -11.38 -3.32 -16.77
N GLU A 134 -12.39 -2.80 -17.48
CA GLU A 134 -12.74 -3.25 -18.84
C GLU A 134 -11.57 -3.02 -19.81
N LYS A 135 -10.97 -1.82 -19.75
CA LYS A 135 -9.77 -1.46 -20.51
C LYS A 135 -8.57 -2.35 -20.14
N MET A 136 -8.43 -2.68 -18.86
CA MET A 136 -7.39 -3.60 -18.38
C MET A 136 -7.56 -4.99 -18.99
N ALA A 137 -8.73 -5.61 -18.86
CA ALA A 137 -8.98 -6.91 -19.46
C ALA A 137 -8.75 -6.92 -20.98
N ALA A 138 -9.23 -5.89 -21.69
CA ALA A 138 -8.99 -5.77 -23.13
C ALA A 138 -7.49 -5.70 -23.48
N LYS A 139 -6.71 -4.93 -22.71
CA LYS A 139 -5.27 -4.79 -22.92
C LYS A 139 -4.52 -6.09 -22.61
N LEU A 140 -4.84 -6.74 -21.49
CA LEU A 140 -4.18 -7.97 -21.06
C LEU A 140 -4.45 -9.16 -22.00
N ARG A 141 -5.52 -9.14 -22.80
CA ARG A 141 -5.72 -10.13 -23.87
C ARG A 141 -4.78 -9.93 -25.07
N ALA A 142 -4.19 -8.75 -25.21
CA ALA A 142 -3.42 -8.35 -26.39
C ALA A 142 -1.91 -8.22 -26.13
N ILE A 143 -1.46 -8.37 -24.88
CA ILE A 143 -0.03 -8.28 -24.53
C ILE A 143 0.76 -9.46 -25.10
N LYS A 144 2.05 -9.24 -25.35
CA LYS A 144 3.00 -10.29 -25.77
C LYS A 144 3.56 -11.05 -24.57
N GLY A 145 3.72 -10.36 -23.45
CA GLY A 145 4.18 -10.93 -22.20
C GLY A 145 3.07 -11.64 -21.43
N HIS A 146 3.28 -11.76 -20.13
CA HIS A 146 2.34 -12.36 -19.19
C HIS A 146 1.92 -11.34 -18.14
N ALA A 147 0.71 -11.47 -17.60
CA ALA A 147 0.23 -10.62 -16.54
C ALA A 147 -0.54 -11.40 -15.47
N ILE A 148 -0.35 -10.99 -14.21
CA ILE A 148 -1.10 -11.43 -13.04
C ILE A 148 -1.81 -10.21 -12.47
N VAL A 149 -3.10 -10.35 -12.15
CA VAL A 149 -3.90 -9.31 -11.50
C VAL A 149 -4.44 -9.83 -10.18
N SER A 150 -4.28 -9.07 -9.09
CA SER A 150 -4.92 -9.32 -7.79
C SER A 150 -6.10 -8.38 -7.58
N LEU A 151 -7.28 -8.93 -7.28
CA LEU A 151 -8.52 -8.17 -7.09
C LEU A 151 -9.46 -8.85 -6.08
N ASN A 152 -10.43 -8.11 -5.55
CA ASN A 152 -11.49 -8.69 -4.72
C ASN A 152 -12.43 -9.61 -5.52
N ASP A 153 -12.94 -10.67 -4.87
CA ASP A 153 -13.95 -11.55 -5.46
C ASP A 153 -15.30 -10.84 -5.61
N HIS A 154 -15.53 -10.29 -6.81
CA HIS A 154 -16.76 -9.59 -7.17
C HIS A 154 -17.33 -10.13 -8.49
N PRO A 155 -18.66 -10.33 -8.61
CA PRO A 155 -19.28 -10.82 -9.85
C PRO A 155 -18.94 -9.99 -11.09
N ASP A 156 -18.88 -8.67 -10.96
CA ASP A 156 -18.53 -7.79 -12.08
C ASP A 156 -17.07 -7.90 -12.51
N ILE A 157 -16.15 -8.12 -11.56
CA ILE A 157 -14.74 -8.37 -11.88
C ILE A 157 -14.61 -9.71 -12.61
N ARG A 158 -15.28 -10.76 -12.12
CA ARG A 158 -15.31 -12.06 -12.82
C ARG A 158 -15.85 -11.93 -14.24
N ARG A 159 -16.87 -11.09 -14.46
CA ARG A 159 -17.44 -10.81 -15.79
C ARG A 159 -16.46 -10.08 -16.71
N VAL A 160 -15.73 -9.10 -16.20
CA VAL A 160 -14.73 -8.33 -16.97
C VAL A 160 -13.59 -9.23 -17.45
N PHE A 161 -13.14 -10.12 -16.57
CA PHE A 161 -12.05 -11.06 -16.84
C PHE A 161 -12.56 -12.44 -17.32
N ASP A 162 -13.75 -12.50 -17.92
CA ASP A 162 -14.29 -13.75 -18.46
C ASP A 162 -13.33 -14.40 -19.48
N GLY A 163 -13.11 -15.71 -19.37
CA GLY A 163 -12.15 -16.42 -20.23
C GLY A 163 -10.66 -16.19 -19.91
N PHE A 164 -10.32 -15.47 -18.84
CA PHE A 164 -9.00 -15.58 -18.21
C PHE A 164 -8.97 -16.80 -17.27
N HIS A 165 -7.78 -17.30 -16.96
CA HIS A 165 -7.62 -18.25 -15.85
C HIS A 165 -7.73 -17.49 -14.53
N ILE A 166 -8.66 -17.89 -13.67
CA ILE A 166 -8.96 -17.20 -12.41
C ILE A 166 -8.88 -18.20 -11.26
N GLU A 167 -7.99 -17.94 -10.32
CA GLU A 167 -7.90 -18.65 -9.05
C GLU A 167 -8.55 -17.83 -7.93
N THR A 168 -9.22 -18.50 -7.01
CA THR A 168 -9.84 -17.85 -5.84
C THR A 168 -9.11 -18.26 -4.58
N VAL A 169 -8.58 -17.27 -3.86
CA VAL A 169 -7.81 -17.47 -2.63
C VAL A 169 -8.63 -16.95 -1.44
N PRO A 170 -8.92 -17.78 -0.43
CA PRO A 170 -9.61 -17.32 0.77
C PRO A 170 -8.67 -16.46 1.61
N ILE A 171 -9.14 -15.27 2.01
CA ILE A 171 -8.41 -14.34 2.87
C ILE A 171 -9.17 -14.12 4.18
N GLN A 172 -8.43 -14.10 5.29
CA GLN A 172 -8.97 -13.77 6.60
C GLN A 172 -8.62 -12.32 6.94
N TYR A 173 -9.59 -11.42 6.80
CA TYR A 173 -9.43 -10.02 7.21
C TYR A 173 -9.77 -9.87 8.70
N THR A 174 -8.76 -9.60 9.53
CA THR A 174 -8.93 -9.12 10.92
C THR A 174 -8.70 -7.62 10.99
N VAL A 175 -9.66 -6.81 10.51
CA VAL A 175 -9.62 -5.37 10.78
C VAL A 175 -10.16 -5.12 12.19
N GLY A 176 -9.26 -4.80 13.13
CA GLY A 176 -9.63 -4.24 14.43
C GLY A 176 -10.16 -5.25 15.46
N GLY A 177 -9.27 -6.08 16.00
CA GLY A 177 -9.21 -6.49 17.42
C GLY A 177 -10.44 -7.04 18.18
N GLY A 178 -11.62 -7.23 17.59
CA GLY A 178 -12.80 -7.57 18.41
C GLY A 178 -14.09 -8.03 17.74
N GLY A 179 -14.13 -8.27 16.42
CA GLY A 179 -15.34 -8.74 15.74
C GLY A 179 -15.05 -9.84 14.73
N ARG A 180 -15.99 -10.79 14.56
CA ARG A 180 -15.92 -11.96 13.67
C ARG A 180 -15.14 -11.66 12.38
N ALA A 181 -14.10 -12.46 12.13
CA ALA A 181 -13.40 -12.47 10.85
C ALA A 181 -14.44 -12.60 9.72
N ALA A 182 -14.53 -11.58 8.88
CA ALA A 182 -15.35 -11.66 7.69
C ALA A 182 -14.54 -12.49 6.68
N GLU A 183 -15.03 -13.67 6.32
CA GLU A 183 -14.48 -14.40 5.20
C GLU A 183 -14.63 -13.54 3.94
N ARG A 184 -13.50 -13.34 3.28
CA ARG A 184 -13.38 -12.61 2.02
C ARG A 184 -12.55 -13.48 1.09
N ASN A 185 -12.79 -13.35 -0.19
CA ASN A 185 -12.02 -14.03 -1.21
C ASN A 185 -11.31 -13.00 -2.07
N GLU A 186 -10.11 -13.35 -2.51
CA GLU A 186 -9.33 -12.62 -3.49
C GLU A 186 -9.26 -13.45 -4.78
N LEU A 187 -9.24 -12.77 -5.92
CA LEU A 187 -9.07 -13.35 -7.24
C LEU A 187 -7.63 -13.10 -7.70
N ILE A 188 -6.97 -14.17 -8.12
CA ILE A 188 -5.71 -14.10 -8.86
C ILE A 188 -6.03 -14.44 -10.30
N ILE A 189 -5.85 -13.46 -11.19
CA ILE A 189 -6.27 -13.53 -12.59
C ILE A 189 -5.02 -13.58 -13.46
N PHE A 190 -4.90 -14.60 -14.29
CA PHE A 190 -3.75 -14.86 -15.13
C PHE A 190 -4.09 -14.61 -16.60
N SER A 191 -3.26 -13.83 -17.30
CA SER A 191 -3.44 -13.52 -18.73
C SER A 191 -3.10 -14.66 -19.68
N TRP A 192 -2.68 -15.81 -19.14
CA TRP A 192 -2.36 -17.02 -19.89
C TRP A 192 -3.19 -18.19 -19.36
N ASP A 193 -3.27 -19.23 -20.16
CA ASP A 193 -3.87 -20.51 -19.77
C ASP A 193 -2.76 -21.45 -19.29
N ASP A 194 -2.81 -21.86 -18.02
CA ASP A 194 -1.89 -22.84 -17.43
C ASP A 194 -1.97 -24.20 -18.14
N ALA A 195 -3.11 -24.55 -18.73
CA ALA A 195 -3.26 -25.80 -19.49
C ALA A 195 -2.50 -25.80 -20.83
N ALA A 196 -2.11 -24.62 -21.32
CA ALA A 196 -1.42 -24.46 -22.60
C ALA A 196 0.10 -24.34 -22.47
N GLN A 197 0.65 -24.21 -21.25
CA GLN A 197 2.09 -24.08 -21.05
C GLN A 197 2.74 -25.44 -20.70
N PRO A 198 3.89 -25.78 -21.32
CA PRO A 198 4.64 -26.97 -20.92
C PRO A 198 5.07 -26.82 -19.46
N VAL A 199 4.84 -27.88 -18.68
CA VAL A 199 5.16 -27.95 -17.25
C VAL A 199 6.66 -27.68 -17.07
N GLY A 200 6.99 -26.52 -16.51
CA GLY A 200 8.36 -26.16 -16.15
C GLY A 200 8.79 -24.82 -16.69
N LEU A 201 8.36 -23.74 -16.03
CA LEU A 201 9.16 -22.51 -15.97
C LEU A 201 8.80 -21.68 -14.72
N PHE A 202 9.07 -22.27 -13.55
CA PHE A 202 9.44 -21.56 -12.33
C PHE A 202 10.54 -22.38 -11.64
#